data_AF-A0A0M3J5P2-F1
#
_entry.id   AF-A0A0M3J5P2-F1
#
_cell.length_a   1.000
_cell.length_b   1.000
_cell.length_c   1.000
_cell.angle_alpha   90.00
_cell.angle_beta   90.00
_cell.angle_gamma   90.00
#
_symmetry.space_group_name_H-M   'P 1'
#
loop_
_entity.id
_entity.type
_entity.pdbx_description
1 polymer ?
#
loop_
_entity_poly.entity_id
_entity_poly.type
_entity_poly.pdbx_seq_one_letter_code
_entity_poly.pdbx_strand_id
1 'polypeptide(L)'
;MGSLTGLIMEHVKTKTPVQADGTILVNAIRRPDYYILHDHVELKRKIGGGAFGEVHFGVLRKTDGTLEDVAVKTLKGMMSKKQRTLFMREAKLMRGFNHANIVNFLGVAPQEDPVMIILELCPNGALNAKLKQNPDILTSKLVDYAIDAARGMVYLSARKV
;
A
#
# COMPACT_ATOMS: atom_id res chain seq x y z
N MET A 1 -19.20 10.18 -30.32
CA MET A 1 -18.44 8.95 -30.05
C MET A 1 -16.96 9.29 -29.88
N GLY A 2 -16.50 9.74 -28.70
CA GLY A 2 -15.14 10.29 -28.57
C GLY A 2 -14.37 9.94 -27.29
N SER A 3 -14.89 9.08 -26.41
CA SER A 3 -14.18 8.66 -25.20
C SER A 3 -14.32 7.16 -24.97
N LEU A 4 -13.32 6.55 -24.34
CA LEU A 4 -13.35 5.14 -23.95
C LEU A 4 -14.57 4.85 -23.06
N THR A 5 -14.91 5.76 -22.15
CA THR A 5 -16.10 5.65 -21.31
C THR A 5 -17.38 5.61 -22.14
N GLY A 6 -17.51 6.49 -23.14
CA GLY A 6 -18.67 6.49 -24.04
C GLY A 6 -18.78 5.21 -24.86
N LEU A 7 -17.65 4.67 -25.33
CA LEU A 7 -17.60 3.39 -26.03
C LEU A 7 -18.05 2.22 -25.13
N ILE A 8 -17.52 2.15 -23.90
CA ILE A 8 -17.90 1.12 -22.92
C ILE A 8 -19.40 1.21 -22.61
N MET A 9 -19.93 2.41 -22.35
CA MET A 9 -21.35 2.60 -22.06
C MET A 9 -22.23 2.17 -23.22
N GLU A 10 -21.84 2.45 -24.46
CA GLU A 10 -22.59 2.04 -25.66
C GLU A 10 -22.68 0.51 -25.75
N HIS A 11 -21.54 -0.20 -25.69
CA HIS A 11 -21.53 -1.67 -25.73
C HIS A 11 -22.32 -2.32 -24.58
N VAL A 12 -22.26 -1.73 -23.38
CA VAL A 12 -23.05 -2.21 -22.22
C VAL A 12 -24.55 -2.02 -22.46
N LYS A 13 -24.95 -0.90 -23.09
CA LYS A 13 -26.34 -0.53 -23.38
C LYS A 13 -26.92 -1.36 -24.53
N THR A 14 -26.22 -1.45 -25.65
CA THR A 14 -26.71 -2.09 -26.88
C THR A 14 -26.53 -3.60 -26.88
N LYS A 15 -25.71 -4.13 -25.95
CA LYS A 15 -25.26 -5.53 -25.96
C LYS A 15 -24.57 -5.93 -27.27
N THR A 16 -24.02 -4.96 -27.99
CA THR A 16 -23.21 -5.23 -29.17
C THR A 16 -21.91 -5.94 -28.74
N PRO A 17 -21.54 -7.07 -29.36
CA PRO A 17 -20.30 -7.75 -29.07
C PRO A 17 -19.08 -6.84 -29.18
N VAL A 18 -18.12 -7.01 -28.27
CA VAL A 18 -16.83 -6.31 -28.28
C VAL A 18 -15.77 -7.07 -29.09
N GLN A 19 -16.04 -8.33 -29.43
CA GLN A 19 -15.19 -9.23 -30.19
C GLN A 19 -16.02 -10.08 -31.16
N ALA A 20 -15.37 -10.61 -32.20
CA ALA A 20 -16.02 -11.41 -33.25
C ALA A 20 -16.58 -12.76 -32.74
N ASP A 21 -16.15 -13.21 -31.56
CA ASP A 21 -16.61 -14.42 -30.90
C ASP A 21 -17.96 -14.26 -30.18
N GLY A 22 -18.56 -13.05 -30.23
CA GLY A 22 -19.83 -12.77 -29.58
C GLY A 22 -19.71 -12.32 -28.12
N THR A 23 -18.50 -12.10 -27.59
CA THR A 23 -18.31 -11.62 -26.21
C THR A 23 -18.97 -10.25 -25.98
N ILE A 24 -19.77 -10.12 -24.91
CA ILE A 24 -20.49 -8.89 -24.55
C ILE A 24 -20.12 -8.37 -23.17
N LEU A 25 -20.28 -7.06 -22.96
CA LEU A 25 -20.12 -6.44 -21.64
C LEU A 25 -21.41 -6.56 -20.82
N VAL A 26 -21.27 -7.12 -19.61
CA VAL A 26 -22.42 -7.35 -18.71
C VAL A 26 -22.33 -6.44 -17.49
N ASN A 27 -21.34 -6.67 -16.62
CA ASN A 27 -21.20 -5.95 -15.35
C ASN A 27 -19.80 -5.35 -15.23
N ALA A 28 -19.74 -4.08 -14.86
CA ALA A 28 -18.48 -3.42 -14.54
C ALA A 28 -17.96 -3.92 -13.18
N ILE A 29 -16.70 -4.35 -13.13
CA ILE A 29 -16.03 -4.68 -11.87
C ILE A 29 -15.50 -3.39 -11.28
N ARG A 30 -16.05 -2.99 -10.13
CA ARG A 30 -15.58 -1.80 -9.42
C ARG A 30 -14.17 -2.04 -8.90
N ARG A 31 -13.35 -1.00 -9.03
CA ARG A 31 -12.04 -0.96 -8.40
C ARG A 31 -12.23 -0.99 -6.87
N PRO A 32 -11.45 -1.78 -6.13
CA PRO A 32 -11.52 -1.77 -4.67
C PRO A 32 -11.08 -0.42 -4.08
N ASP A 33 -11.67 -0.03 -2.95
CA ASP A 33 -11.44 1.29 -2.35
C ASP A 33 -9.99 1.53 -1.87
N TYR A 34 -9.24 0.46 -1.63
CA TYR A 34 -7.82 0.52 -1.24
C TYR A 34 -6.87 0.66 -2.45
N TYR A 35 -7.38 0.76 -3.68
CA TYR A 35 -6.57 1.10 -4.85
C TYR A 35 -6.47 2.62 -5.01
N ILE A 36 -5.25 3.11 -4.96
CA ILE A 36 -4.90 4.53 -5.04
C ILE A 36 -4.31 4.81 -6.43
N LEU A 37 -4.72 5.92 -7.04
CA LEU A 37 -4.16 6.39 -8.31
C LEU A 37 -2.71 6.86 -8.11
N HIS A 38 -1.83 6.65 -9.10
CA HIS A 38 -0.41 7.00 -8.99
C HIS A 38 -0.27 8.52 -8.86
N ASP A 39 -1.09 9.27 -9.59
CA ASP A 39 -1.18 10.73 -9.51
C ASP A 39 -1.58 11.27 -8.13
N HIS A 40 -2.12 10.42 -7.25
CA HIS A 40 -2.46 10.79 -5.87
C HIS A 40 -1.30 10.57 -4.90
N VAL A 41 -0.21 9.93 -5.33
CA VAL A 41 0.95 9.63 -4.50
C VAL A 41 2.15 10.40 -5.03
N GLU A 42 2.57 11.41 -4.30
CA GLU A 42 3.82 12.10 -4.59
C GLU A 42 4.98 11.40 -3.86
N LEU A 43 5.83 10.70 -4.60
CA LEU A 43 7.04 10.09 -4.06
C LEU A 43 8.08 11.17 -3.77
N LYS A 44 8.65 11.19 -2.56
CA LYS A 44 9.68 12.15 -2.14
C LYS A 44 10.98 11.41 -1.83
N ARG A 45 11.68 11.85 -0.78
CA ARG A 45 12.98 11.31 -0.36
C ARG A 45 12.88 9.86 0.12
N LYS A 46 13.91 9.06 -0.15
CA LYS A 46 14.09 7.74 0.42
C LYS A 46 14.31 7.82 1.94
N ILE A 47 13.62 6.97 2.69
CA ILE A 47 13.71 6.89 4.17
C ILE A 47 14.17 5.53 4.67
N GLY A 48 14.15 4.50 3.82
CA GLY A 48 14.60 3.16 4.19
C GLY A 48 14.77 2.26 2.97
N GLY A 49 15.32 1.07 3.22
CA GLY A 49 15.45 0.03 2.20
C GLY A 49 15.94 -1.27 2.81
N GLY A 50 15.56 -2.38 2.20
CA GLY A 50 15.91 -3.72 2.64
C GLY A 50 15.76 -4.76 1.55
N ALA A 51 15.67 -6.03 1.95
CA ALA A 51 15.53 -7.16 1.03
C ALA A 51 14.27 -7.08 0.14
N PHE A 52 13.24 -6.36 0.60
CA PHE A 52 11.93 -6.24 -0.06
C PHE A 52 11.77 -4.96 -0.89
N GLY A 53 12.85 -4.20 -1.13
CA GLY A 53 12.82 -2.98 -1.92
C GLY A 53 13.18 -1.72 -1.14
N GLU A 54 12.61 -0.60 -1.54
CA GLU A 54 12.88 0.73 -0.98
C GLU A 54 11.65 1.30 -0.31
N VAL A 55 11.87 2.13 0.71
CA VAL A 55 10.80 2.85 1.39
C VAL A 55 11.10 4.33 1.26
N HIS A 56 10.12 5.07 0.77
CA HIS A 56 10.18 6.50 0.55
C HIS A 56 9.20 7.20 1.47
N PHE A 57 9.54 8.41 1.89
CA PHE A 57 8.54 9.38 2.32
C PHE A 57 7.73 9.80 1.09
N GLY A 58 6.44 10.04 1.27
CA GLY A 58 5.58 10.55 0.21
C GLY A 58 4.41 11.33 0.77
N VAL A 59 3.66 11.96 -0.13
CA VAL A 59 2.43 12.68 0.20
C VAL A 59 1.27 12.04 -0.56
N LEU A 60 0.26 11.60 0.17
CA LEU A 60 -0.98 11.05 -0.38
C LEU A 60 -2.04 12.16 -0.45
N ARG A 61 -2.60 12.38 -1.65
CA ARG A 61 -3.80 13.19 -1.85
C ARG A 61 -5.05 12.31 -1.73
N LYS A 62 -5.82 12.50 -0.66
CA LYS A 62 -7.08 11.80 -0.42
C LYS A 62 -8.19 12.34 -1.34
N THR A 63 -9.28 11.59 -1.41
CA THR A 63 -10.46 11.92 -2.23
C THR A 63 -11.17 13.19 -1.79
N ASP A 64 -11.07 13.56 -0.51
CA ASP A 64 -11.58 14.81 0.06
C ASP A 64 -10.64 16.02 -0.17
N GLY A 65 -9.52 15.80 -0.87
CA GLY A 65 -8.52 16.83 -1.16
C GLY A 65 -7.48 17.02 -0.06
N THR A 66 -7.59 16.33 1.07
CA THR A 66 -6.59 16.42 2.14
C THR A 66 -5.28 15.74 1.73
N LEU A 67 -4.18 16.25 2.29
CA LEU A 67 -2.84 15.71 2.10
C LEU A 67 -2.41 14.98 3.37
N GLU A 68 -1.86 13.78 3.22
CA GLU A 68 -1.35 12.95 4.32
C GLU A 68 0.09 12.53 4.03
N ASP A 69 0.96 12.67 5.01
CA ASP A 69 2.32 12.16 4.96
C ASP A 69 2.32 10.63 5.11
N VAL A 70 2.97 9.94 4.18
CA VAL A 70 2.93 8.48 4.08
C VAL A 70 4.31 7.86 3.90
N ALA A 71 4.42 6.58 4.26
CA ALA A 71 5.53 5.74 3.86
C ALA A 71 5.12 4.94 2.61
N VAL A 72 5.91 5.06 1.54
CA VAL A 72 5.66 4.41 0.25
C VAL A 72 6.72 3.34 0.03
N LYS A 73 6.30 2.08 0.09
CA LYS A 73 7.16 0.93 -0.22
C LYS A 73 7.09 0.65 -1.72
N THR A 74 8.25 0.54 -2.35
CA THR A 74 8.40 0.21 -3.78
C THR A 74 9.40 -0.94 -3.93
N LEU A 75 9.32 -1.70 -5.02
CA LEU A 75 10.32 -2.70 -5.37
C LEU A 75 11.40 -2.11 -6.28
N LYS A 76 12.62 -2.66 -6.20
CA LYS A 76 13.75 -2.23 -7.03
C LYS A 76 13.68 -2.86 -8.42
N GLY A 77 13.85 -2.05 -9.46
CA GLY A 77 13.99 -2.50 -10.85
C GLY A 77 12.68 -3.00 -11.50
N MET A 78 12.79 -3.55 -12.70
CA MET A 78 11.64 -4.15 -13.40
C MET A 78 11.14 -5.38 -12.64
N MET A 79 9.86 -5.36 -12.29
CA MET A 79 9.26 -6.43 -11.50
C MET A 79 8.91 -7.65 -12.36
N SER A 80 9.43 -8.82 -11.99
CA SER A 80 8.89 -10.07 -12.50
C SER A 80 7.43 -10.26 -12.04
N LYS A 81 6.63 -10.98 -12.84
CA LYS A 81 5.25 -11.34 -12.44
C LYS A 81 5.19 -11.99 -11.06
N LYS A 82 6.18 -12.83 -10.72
CA LYS A 82 6.29 -13.50 -9.41
C LYS A 82 6.51 -12.50 -8.27
N GLN A 83 7.42 -11.54 -8.45
CA GLN A 83 7.65 -10.48 -7.45
C GLN A 83 6.40 -9.62 -7.26
N ARG A 84 5.68 -9.29 -8.34
CA ARG A 84 4.40 -8.57 -8.28
C ARG A 84 3.36 -9.31 -7.45
N THR A 85 3.21 -10.61 -7.67
CA THR A 85 2.28 -11.43 -6.88
C THR A 85 2.65 -11.47 -5.40
N LEU A 86 3.93 -11.63 -5.07
CA LEU A 86 4.39 -11.63 -3.66
C LEU A 86 4.16 -10.27 -2.99
N PHE A 87 4.45 -9.18 -3.69
CA PHE A 87 4.24 -7.82 -3.20
C PHE A 87 2.76 -7.54 -2.92
N MET A 88 1.88 -7.92 -3.85
CA MET A 88 0.43 -7.78 -3.64
C MET A 88 -0.12 -8.72 -2.56
N ARG A 89 0.52 -9.87 -2.33
CA ARG A 89 0.18 -10.76 -1.21
C ARG A 89 0.51 -10.10 0.13
N GLU A 90 1.65 -9.43 0.24
CA GLU A 90 2.03 -8.64 1.43
C GLU A 90 0.96 -7.56 1.70
N ALA A 91 0.61 -6.76 0.68
CA ALA A 91 -0.44 -5.76 0.80
C ALA A 91 -1.79 -6.36 1.26
N LYS A 92 -2.18 -7.50 0.70
CA LYS A 92 -3.43 -8.19 1.06
C LYS A 92 -3.44 -8.66 2.52
N LEU A 93 -2.31 -9.12 3.05
CA LEU A 93 -2.18 -9.49 4.46
C LEU A 93 -2.31 -8.26 5.36
N MET A 94 -1.54 -7.20 5.05
CA MET A 94 -1.51 -5.99 5.87
C MET A 94 -2.87 -5.28 5.95
N ARG A 95 -3.67 -5.32 4.87
CA ARG A 95 -5.02 -4.76 4.85
C ARG A 95 -5.94 -5.33 5.94
N GLY A 96 -5.67 -6.54 6.46
CA GLY A 96 -6.45 -7.16 7.52
C GLY A 96 -6.07 -6.70 8.93
N PHE A 97 -5.08 -5.83 9.08
CA PHE A 97 -4.56 -5.40 10.37
C PHE A 97 -5.06 -4.00 10.74
N ASN A 98 -5.43 -3.85 12.01
CA ASN A 98 -5.86 -2.60 12.63
C ASN A 98 -5.53 -2.71 14.12
N HIS A 99 -4.36 -2.21 14.50
CA HIS A 99 -3.85 -2.29 15.88
C HIS A 99 -2.82 -1.19 16.10
N ALA A 100 -2.82 -0.55 17.28
CA ALA A 100 -1.94 0.58 17.59
C ALA A 100 -0.43 0.27 17.49
N ASN A 101 -0.04 -1.00 17.63
CA ASN A 101 1.35 -1.46 17.52
C ASN A 101 1.67 -2.16 16.19
N ILE A 102 0.85 -1.96 15.15
CA ILE A 102 1.09 -2.48 13.80
C ILE A 102 0.90 -1.33 12.82
N VAL A 103 1.88 -1.15 11.92
CA VAL A 103 1.84 -0.10 10.91
C VAL A 103 0.58 -0.23 10.05
N ASN A 104 -0.23 0.82 10.03
CA ASN A 104 -1.49 0.86 9.32
C ASN A 104 -1.29 0.89 7.80
N PHE A 105 -2.05 0.04 7.12
CA PHE A 105 -2.10 -0.02 5.67
C PHE A 105 -3.13 0.99 5.14
N LEU A 106 -2.71 1.83 4.20
CA LEU A 106 -3.57 2.86 3.61
C LEU A 106 -4.06 2.47 2.21
N GLY A 107 -3.23 1.80 1.41
CA GLY A 107 -3.62 1.36 0.08
C GLY A 107 -2.47 0.86 -0.80
N VAL A 108 -2.80 0.61 -2.06
CA VAL A 108 -1.83 0.21 -3.11
C VAL A 108 -2.05 1.01 -4.38
N ALA A 109 -0.97 1.34 -5.08
CA ALA A 109 -1.01 1.89 -6.43
C ALA A 109 -0.43 0.84 -7.41
N PRO A 110 -1.27 -0.02 -8.02
CA PRO A 110 -0.79 -1.13 -8.84
C PRO A 110 -0.83 -0.88 -10.37
N GLN A 111 -1.35 0.26 -10.82
CA GLN A 111 -1.64 0.53 -12.24
C GLN A 111 -0.41 0.77 -13.12
N GLU A 112 0.67 1.32 -12.56
CA GLU A 112 1.91 1.67 -13.26
C GLU A 112 3.11 1.17 -12.46
N ASP A 113 4.29 1.25 -13.07
CA ASP A 113 5.56 1.01 -12.39
C ASP A 113 6.17 2.34 -11.89
N PRO A 114 6.76 2.37 -10.69
CA PRO A 114 6.86 1.25 -9.74
C PRO A 114 5.54 1.01 -8.99
N VAL A 115 5.15 -0.25 -8.82
CA VAL A 115 4.01 -0.61 -7.95
C VAL A 115 4.29 -0.15 -6.52
N MET A 116 3.32 0.51 -5.90
CA MET A 116 3.47 1.11 -4.55
C MET A 116 2.54 0.46 -3.52
N ILE A 117 3.06 0.23 -2.31
CA ILE A 117 2.26 0.02 -1.10
C ILE A 117 2.36 1.28 -0.25
N ILE A 118 1.21 1.84 0.13
CA ILE A 118 1.10 3.07 0.90
C ILE A 118 0.74 2.70 2.34
N LEU A 119 1.57 3.16 3.26
CA LEU A 119 1.51 2.91 4.70
C LEU A 119 1.46 4.22 5.45
N GLU A 120 0.96 4.19 6.69
CA GLU A 120 1.17 5.32 7.58
C GLU A 120 2.67 5.59 7.78
N LEU A 121 3.00 6.87 7.94
CA LEU A 121 4.35 7.26 8.27
C LEU A 121 4.57 7.17 9.79
N CYS A 122 5.58 6.42 10.22
CA CYS A 122 6.09 6.52 11.59
C CYS A 122 7.17 7.63 11.65
N PRO A 123 6.87 8.84 12.16
CA PRO A 123 7.75 10.01 12.02
C PRO A 123 9.09 9.87 12.74
N ASN A 124 9.14 9.03 13.78
CA ASN A 124 10.35 8.76 14.55
C ASN A 124 11.28 7.71 13.92
N GLY A 125 10.91 7.18 12.74
CA GLY A 125 11.72 6.23 12.00
C GLY A 125 11.88 4.88 12.71
N ALA A 126 12.90 4.13 12.28
CA ALA A 126 13.13 2.77 12.76
C ALA A 126 13.74 2.75 14.17
N LEU A 127 13.22 1.87 15.03
CA LEU A 127 13.65 1.75 16.43
C LEU A 127 15.15 1.44 16.56
N ASN A 128 15.72 0.60 15.68
CA ASN A 128 17.14 0.28 15.70
C ASN A 128 18.04 1.52 15.49
N ALA A 129 17.65 2.45 14.62
CA ALA A 129 18.36 3.69 14.41
C ALA A 129 18.23 4.59 15.64
N LYS A 130 17.03 4.67 16.23
CA LYS A 130 16.77 5.44 17.45
C LYS A 130 17.62 4.97 18.63
N LEU A 131 17.74 3.65 18.82
CA LEU A 131 18.55 3.05 19.89
C LEU A 131 20.05 3.30 19.68
N LYS A 132 20.55 3.25 18.45
CA LYS A 132 21.95 3.56 18.14
C LYS A 132 22.30 5.03 18.36
N GLN A 133 21.35 5.93 18.12
CA GLN A 133 21.53 7.38 18.30
C GLN A 133 21.41 7.83 19.77
N ASN A 134 20.75 7.05 20.61
CA ASN A 134 20.53 7.37 22.02
C ASN A 134 20.87 6.16 22.90
N PRO A 135 22.16 5.94 23.20
CA PRO A 135 22.60 4.80 24.01
C PRO A 135 22.15 4.89 25.46
N ASP A 136 21.89 6.10 25.97
CA ASP A 136 21.52 6.36 27.37
C ASP A 136 20.00 6.29 27.62
N ILE A 137 19.27 5.61 26.74
CA ILE A 137 17.83 5.49 26.87
C ILE A 137 17.47 4.70 28.14
N LEU A 138 16.54 5.22 28.93
CA LEU A 138 16.17 4.60 30.20
C LEU A 138 15.66 3.16 29.99
N THR A 139 16.05 2.25 30.88
CA THR A 139 15.61 0.84 30.83
C THR A 139 14.09 0.73 30.85
N SER A 140 13.40 1.59 31.61
CA SER A 140 11.93 1.64 31.61
C SER A 140 11.37 1.91 30.22
N LYS A 141 12.00 2.77 29.43
CA LYS A 141 11.56 3.06 28.06
C LYS A 141 11.83 1.92 27.09
N LEU A 142 12.91 1.16 27.30
CA LEU A 142 13.17 -0.07 26.55
C LEU A 142 12.10 -1.12 26.83
N VAL A 143 11.67 -1.25 28.09
CA VAL A 143 10.58 -2.14 28.48
C VAL A 143 9.27 -1.73 27.80
N ASP A 144 8.95 -0.44 27.73
CA ASP A 144 7.77 0.04 26.99
C ASP A 144 7.80 -0.40 25.51
N TYR A 145 8.93 -0.22 24.82
CA TYR A 145 9.07 -0.65 23.42
C TYR A 145 8.88 -2.15 23.25
N ALA A 146 9.41 -2.96 24.17
CA ALA A 146 9.23 -4.40 24.15
C ALA A 146 7.77 -4.81 24.39
N ILE A 147 7.08 -4.14 25.32
CA ILE A 147 5.65 -4.36 25.59
C ILE A 147 4.82 -4.03 24.35
N ASP A 148 5.07 -2.89 23.71
CA ASP A 148 4.36 -2.48 22.50
C ASP A 148 4.59 -3.45 21.34
N ALA A 149 5.82 -3.92 21.14
CA ALA A 149 6.11 -4.97 20.16
C ALA A 149 5.35 -6.27 20.49
N ALA A 150 5.36 -6.70 21.76
CA ALA A 150 4.66 -7.90 22.19
C ALA A 150 3.14 -7.81 21.99
N ARG A 151 2.52 -6.65 22.25
CA ARG A 151 1.10 -6.40 21.98
C ARG A 151 0.76 -6.57 20.51
N GLY A 152 1.59 -6.02 19.61
CA GLY A 152 1.46 -6.22 18.17
C GLY A 152 1.56 -7.69 17.78
N MET A 153 2.53 -8.42 18.33
CA MET A 153 2.71 -9.86 18.05
C MET A 153 1.55 -10.71 18.55
N VAL A 154 0.98 -10.41 19.72
CA VAL A 154 -0.24 -11.09 20.23
C VAL A 154 -1.40 -10.88 19.27
N TYR A 155 -1.60 -9.67 18.77
CA TYR A 155 -2.64 -9.36 17.79
C TYR A 155 -2.46 -10.15 16.47
N LEU A 156 -1.22 -10.27 15.99
CA LEU A 156 -0.89 -11.02 14.77
C LEU A 156 -1.12 -12.53 14.97
N SER A 157 -0.67 -13.08 16.11
CA SER A 157 -0.86 -14.48 16.45
C SER A 157 -2.34 -14.88 16.49
N ALA A 158 -3.21 -14.02 17.06
CA ALA A 158 -4.65 -14.23 17.07
C ALA A 158 -5.27 -14.27 15.65
N ARG A 159 -4.58 -13.72 14.65
CA ARG A 159 -4.97 -13.73 13.23
C ARG A 159 -4.30 -14.82 12.41
N LYS A 160 -3.54 -15.72 13.05
CA LYS A 160 -2.84 -16.86 12.43
C LYS A 160 -1.87 -16.42 11.32
N VAL A 161 -1.16 -15.31 11.57
CA VAL A 161 -0.06 -14.82 10.73
C VAL A 161 1.25 -14.94 11.50
#